data_AF-A0A7C1LXW5-F1
#
_entry.id   AF-A0A7C1LXW5-F1
#
_cell.length_a   1.000
_cell.length_b   1.000
_cell.length_c   1.000
_cell.angle_alpha   90.00
_cell.angle_beta   90.00
_cell.angle_gamma   90.00
#
_symmetry.space_group_name_H-M   'P 1'
#
loop_
_entity.id
_entity.type
_entity.pdbx_description
1 polymer ?
#
loop_
_entity_poly.entity_id
_entity_poly.type
_entity_poly.pdbx_seq_one_letter_code
_entity_poly.pdbx_strand_id
1 'polypeptide(L)'
;MSPKFCPFCGNATKASDKFCIICGKPLLTDLPKSEKKKDHRDSSKVEEKQINKKQDYEEELEHDEQKEEIIDLTKTNKENKKSKKKLDLMEIQALPEKVKEQMEYYIEFNDIQLNKKVLAEKLNEISKLTKDSRYEYESDFKKDVNIKLEAVKTLISEMKQKESVVRQNLEEPFIVQRINNNIEKKVFQLENLSREHKLRKVDHDTFKKLKEKYKQEKFELETERDELITGMKFWIQDLKMEKAELSSERKLNKGRYHSKEITEEEFHTNDKEFDLRLKKNQTKIKTLDQLTK
;
A
#
# COMPACT_ATOMS: atom_id res chain seq x y z
N MET A 1 -17.98 6.73 59.29
CA MET A 1 -18.39 5.69 58.33
C MET A 1 -17.24 5.47 57.37
N SER A 2 -16.70 4.26 57.30
CA SER A 2 -15.58 3.93 56.41
C SER A 2 -16.05 3.96 54.94
N PRO A 3 -15.31 4.59 54.01
CA PRO A 3 -15.70 4.61 52.60
C PRO A 3 -15.67 3.20 52.01
N LYS A 4 -16.76 2.80 51.33
CA LYS A 4 -16.81 1.57 50.53
C LYS A 4 -16.17 1.86 49.17
N PHE A 5 -15.41 0.90 48.64
CA PHE A 5 -14.76 1.01 47.34
C PHE A 5 -15.33 -0.01 46.36
N CYS A 6 -15.40 0.35 45.08
CA CYS A 6 -15.80 -0.55 44.03
C CYS A 6 -14.77 -1.68 43.86
N PRO A 7 -15.15 -2.96 43.93
CA PRO A 7 -14.22 -4.08 43.76
C PRO A 7 -13.66 -4.21 42.34
N PHE A 8 -14.26 -3.54 41.35
CA PHE A 8 -13.84 -3.62 39.95
C PHE A 8 -12.89 -2.50 39.53
N CYS A 9 -13.02 -1.29 40.08
CA CYS A 9 -12.22 -0.14 39.66
C CYS A 9 -11.54 0.61 40.82
N GLY A 10 -11.73 0.16 42.07
CA GLY A 10 -11.05 0.72 43.25
C GLY A 10 -11.53 2.11 43.71
N ASN A 11 -12.53 2.70 43.05
CA ASN A 11 -13.02 4.04 43.39
C ASN A 11 -14.03 4.02 44.54
N ALA A 12 -14.05 5.11 45.31
CA ALA A 12 -15.00 5.26 46.42
C ALA A 12 -16.44 5.33 45.92
N THR A 13 -17.32 4.59 46.57
CA THR A 13 -18.76 4.47 46.24
C THR A 13 -19.58 4.78 47.48
N LYS A 14 -20.76 5.41 47.30
CA LYS A 14 -21.64 5.68 48.44
C LYS A 14 -22.33 4.39 48.88
N ALA A 15 -22.68 4.29 50.16
CA ALA A 15 -23.24 3.07 50.73
C ALA A 15 -24.62 2.68 50.16
N SER A 16 -25.31 3.60 49.49
CA SER A 16 -26.62 3.43 48.86
C SER A 16 -26.56 3.07 47.37
N ASP A 17 -25.39 3.11 46.74
CA ASP A 17 -25.28 2.92 45.30
C ASP A 17 -25.32 1.42 44.97
N LYS A 18 -26.21 1.02 44.06
CA LYS A 18 -26.32 -0.37 43.56
C LYS A 18 -25.32 -0.67 42.44
N PHE A 19 -24.84 0.38 41.78
CA PHE A 19 -23.88 0.32 40.68
C PHE A 19 -22.77 1.33 40.91
N CYS A 20 -21.54 0.99 40.50
CA CYS A 20 -20.46 1.96 40.52
C CYS A 20 -20.72 3.04 39.46
N ILE A 21 -20.79 4.30 39.88
CA ILE A 21 -21.00 5.45 38.97
C ILE A 21 -19.86 5.56 37.94
N ILE A 22 -18.66 5.10 38.28
CA ILE A 22 -17.48 5.25 37.41
C ILE A 22 -17.36 4.13 36.38
N CYS A 23 -17.60 2.86 36.75
CA CYS A 23 -17.45 1.73 35.84
C CYS A 23 -18.77 1.07 35.41
N GLY A 24 -19.91 1.53 35.93
CA GLY A 24 -21.25 1.01 35.61
C GLY A 24 -21.55 -0.39 36.15
N LYS A 25 -20.60 -1.08 36.78
CA LYS A 25 -20.76 -2.46 37.26
C LYS A 25 -21.55 -2.53 38.58
N PRO A 26 -22.42 -3.55 38.77
CA PRO A 26 -23.19 -3.73 40.00
C PRO A 26 -22.28 -4.00 41.19
N LEU A 27 -22.56 -3.35 42.32
CA LEU A 27 -21.84 -3.58 43.57
C LEU A 27 -22.45 -4.82 44.25
N LEU A 28 -21.61 -5.84 44.50
CA LEU A 28 -22.01 -7.17 44.98
C LEU A 28 -22.55 -7.21 46.44
N THR A 29 -22.97 -6.07 46.99
CA THR A 29 -23.32 -5.92 48.41
C THR A 29 -24.80 -6.15 48.76
N ASP A 30 -25.68 -6.38 47.78
CA ASP A 30 -27.13 -6.58 47.99
C ASP A 30 -27.62 -8.01 47.71
N LEU A 31 -26.87 -9.04 48.13
CA LEU A 31 -27.39 -10.40 48.22
C LEU A 31 -27.75 -10.71 49.68
N PRO A 32 -29.04 -10.93 50.01
CA PRO A 32 -29.41 -11.36 51.36
C PRO A 32 -28.83 -12.76 51.59
N LYS A 33 -28.04 -12.92 52.65
CA LYS A 33 -27.53 -14.22 53.10
C LYS A 33 -28.72 -15.11 53.47
N SER A 34 -29.15 -16.00 52.57
CA SER A 34 -30.11 -17.05 52.90
C SER A 34 -29.38 -18.22 53.56
N GLU A 35 -29.84 -18.56 54.76
CA GLU A 35 -29.39 -19.64 55.62
C GLU A 35 -29.50 -21.02 54.95
N LYS A 36 -28.54 -21.89 55.26
CA LYS A 36 -28.52 -23.30 54.89
C LYS A 36 -29.67 -24.05 55.60
N LYS A 37 -30.52 -24.76 54.87
CA LYS A 37 -31.30 -25.90 55.37
C LYS A 37 -31.21 -27.11 54.43
N LYS A 38 -31.21 -28.28 55.09
CA LYS A 38 -30.90 -29.63 54.61
C LYS A 38 -32.02 -30.28 53.79
N ASP A 39 -31.59 -31.19 52.92
CA ASP A 39 -32.20 -32.40 52.34
C ASP A 39 -33.73 -32.61 52.36
N HIS A 40 -34.27 -32.90 51.17
CA HIS A 40 -35.01 -34.15 50.92
C HIS A 40 -34.99 -34.54 49.42
N ARG A 41 -34.90 -35.85 49.18
CA ARG A 41 -34.96 -36.63 47.90
C ARG A 41 -36.12 -36.17 46.99
N ASP A 42 -36.09 -36.27 45.66
CA ASP A 42 -35.95 -37.50 44.86
C ASP A 42 -35.76 -37.22 43.35
N SER A 43 -34.90 -38.04 42.72
CA SER A 43 -34.98 -38.68 41.40
C SER A 43 -35.50 -37.96 40.13
N SER A 44 -34.75 -38.18 39.04
CA SER A 44 -35.07 -38.04 37.61
C SER A 44 -35.14 -36.64 36.98
N LYS A 45 -33.97 -36.13 36.54
CA LYS A 45 -33.73 -35.29 35.32
C LYS A 45 -32.31 -34.70 35.37
N VAL A 46 -31.30 -35.51 35.12
CA VAL A 46 -29.90 -35.06 35.01
C VAL A 46 -29.30 -35.70 33.77
N GLU A 47 -29.71 -35.23 32.59
CA GLU A 47 -28.94 -35.45 31.36
C GLU A 47 -29.22 -34.35 30.32
N GLU A 48 -30.41 -33.73 30.32
CA GLU A 48 -30.72 -32.61 29.38
C GLU A 48 -30.21 -31.22 29.81
N LYS A 49 -29.81 -31.01 31.07
CA LYS A 49 -29.36 -29.68 31.55
C LYS A 49 -27.85 -29.42 31.43
N GLN A 50 -27.05 -30.42 31.07
CA GLN A 50 -25.61 -30.24 30.86
C GLN A 50 -25.23 -29.94 29.41
N ILE A 51 -26.14 -30.17 28.45
CA ILE A 51 -25.91 -29.89 27.03
C ILE A 51 -26.19 -28.41 26.71
N ASN A 52 -27.31 -27.85 27.19
CA ASN A 52 -27.62 -26.42 26.98
C ASN A 52 -26.61 -25.47 27.65
N LYS A 53 -26.06 -25.82 28.82
CA LYS A 53 -25.07 -24.97 29.49
C LYS A 53 -23.67 -24.99 28.86
N LYS A 54 -23.34 -26.00 28.06
CA LYS A 54 -22.10 -26.04 27.27
C LYS A 54 -22.27 -25.30 25.95
N GLN A 55 -23.42 -25.42 25.30
CA GLN A 55 -23.73 -24.70 24.06
C GLN A 55 -23.85 -23.19 24.27
N ASP A 56 -24.49 -22.74 25.36
CA ASP A 56 -24.58 -21.30 25.65
C ASP A 56 -23.20 -20.69 26.04
N TYR A 57 -22.31 -21.49 26.65
CA TYR A 57 -20.96 -21.02 27.04
C TYR A 57 -19.98 -21.02 25.86
N GLU A 58 -20.11 -21.96 24.92
CA GLU A 58 -19.38 -21.94 23.64
C GLU A 58 -19.89 -20.81 22.73
N GLU A 59 -21.20 -20.54 22.64
CA GLU A 59 -21.72 -19.40 21.88
C GLU A 59 -21.31 -18.04 22.49
N GLU A 60 -21.24 -17.89 23.82
CA GLU A 60 -20.77 -16.64 24.46
C GLU A 60 -19.25 -16.43 24.30
N LEU A 61 -18.43 -17.49 24.43
CA LEU A 61 -16.98 -17.43 24.19
C LEU A 61 -16.66 -17.17 22.71
N GLU A 62 -17.39 -17.77 21.76
CA GLU A 62 -17.22 -17.51 20.33
C GLU A 62 -17.69 -16.10 19.93
N HIS A 63 -18.70 -15.53 20.60
CA HIS A 63 -19.18 -14.19 20.28
C HIS A 63 -18.26 -13.07 20.80
N ASP A 64 -17.50 -13.32 21.87
CA ASP A 64 -16.42 -12.44 22.36
C ASP A 64 -15.14 -12.61 21.54
N GLU A 65 -14.72 -13.83 21.19
CA GLU A 65 -13.58 -14.06 20.26
C GLU A 65 -13.85 -13.47 18.86
N GLN A 66 -15.08 -13.57 18.36
CA GLN A 66 -15.46 -12.95 17.07
C GLN A 66 -15.53 -11.42 17.15
N LYS A 67 -15.83 -10.81 18.30
CA LYS A 67 -15.78 -9.34 18.45
C LYS A 67 -14.34 -8.85 18.59
N GLU A 68 -13.49 -9.58 19.31
CA GLU A 68 -12.07 -9.23 19.44
C GLU A 68 -11.29 -9.48 18.14
N GLU A 69 -11.51 -10.58 17.40
CA GLU A 69 -10.86 -10.83 16.09
C GLU A 69 -11.29 -9.83 15.00
N ILE A 70 -12.56 -9.38 14.99
CA ILE A 70 -13.04 -8.39 14.01
C ILE A 70 -12.47 -6.98 14.31
N ILE A 71 -12.26 -6.65 15.59
CA ILE A 71 -11.60 -5.40 16.00
C ILE A 71 -10.09 -5.46 15.66
N ASP A 72 -9.47 -6.64 15.73
CA ASP A 72 -8.03 -6.80 15.43
C ASP A 72 -7.74 -6.78 13.91
N LEU A 73 -8.69 -7.22 13.08
CA LEU A 73 -8.63 -7.08 11.61
C LEU A 73 -8.66 -5.63 11.11
N THR A 74 -9.08 -4.66 11.93
CA THR A 74 -9.07 -3.22 11.60
C THR A 74 -7.99 -2.41 12.34
N LYS A 75 -7.21 -3.05 13.23
CA LYS A 75 -6.15 -2.40 14.02
C LYS A 75 -4.79 -3.11 13.92
N THR A 76 -4.38 -3.51 12.74
CA THR A 76 -2.95 -3.85 12.51
C THR A 76 -2.11 -2.58 12.43
N ASN A 77 -1.82 -1.97 13.58
CA ASN A 77 -0.81 -0.92 13.70
C ASN A 77 -0.32 -0.83 15.16
N LYS A 78 0.33 -1.88 15.70
CA LYS A 78 1.38 -1.72 16.74
C LYS A 78 2.18 -2.95 17.20
N GLU A 79 1.94 -4.17 16.74
CA GLU A 79 2.70 -5.33 17.26
C GLU A 79 3.80 -5.92 16.35
N ASN A 80 4.11 -5.30 15.21
CA ASN A 80 5.22 -5.75 14.33
C ASN A 80 6.63 -5.28 14.77
N LYS A 81 6.89 -5.12 16.08
CA LYS A 81 8.20 -4.67 16.58
C LYS A 81 9.12 -5.78 17.10
N LYS A 82 8.65 -7.03 17.25
CA LYS A 82 9.47 -8.15 17.76
C LYS A 82 9.85 -9.23 16.74
N SER A 83 9.21 -9.28 15.57
CA SER A 83 9.60 -10.17 14.46
C SER A 83 10.69 -9.60 13.54
N LYS A 84 11.13 -8.37 13.78
CA LYS A 84 12.07 -7.62 12.93
C LYS A 84 13.55 -8.03 13.05
N LYS A 85 13.87 -9.10 13.79
CA LYS A 85 15.27 -9.50 14.08
C LYS A 85 15.66 -10.89 13.54
N LYS A 86 14.78 -11.55 12.77
CA LYS A 86 15.01 -12.90 12.25
C LYS A 86 14.82 -13.04 10.73
N LEU A 87 14.71 -11.91 10.02
CA LEU A 87 14.48 -11.82 8.57
C LEU A 87 15.73 -11.31 7.81
N ASP A 88 16.91 -11.32 8.46
CA ASP A 88 18.16 -10.83 7.88
C ASP A 88 18.90 -11.88 7.01
N LEU A 89 18.28 -13.00 6.67
CA LEU A 89 18.92 -14.10 5.91
C LEU A 89 17.98 -14.86 4.98
N MET A 90 16.82 -14.30 4.62
CA MET A 90 16.11 -14.82 3.44
C MET A 90 16.81 -14.28 2.21
N GLU A 91 17.42 -15.18 1.44
CA GLU A 91 17.91 -14.93 0.09
C GLU A 91 16.81 -14.21 -0.69
N ILE A 92 17.00 -12.92 -0.92
CA ILE A 92 15.97 -12.04 -1.48
C ILE A 92 15.86 -12.42 -2.95
N GLN A 93 14.73 -13.03 -3.33
CA GLN A 93 14.50 -13.38 -4.72
C GLN A 93 14.51 -12.09 -5.56
N ALA A 94 15.30 -12.12 -6.62
CA ALA A 94 15.35 -11.02 -7.57
C ALA A 94 13.94 -10.75 -8.11
N LEU A 95 13.61 -9.46 -8.30
CA LEU A 95 12.29 -9.07 -8.79
C LEU A 95 11.97 -9.85 -10.08
N PRO A 96 10.78 -10.49 -10.18
CA PRO A 96 10.42 -11.26 -11.36
C PRO A 96 10.58 -10.42 -12.64
N GLU A 97 11.10 -11.02 -13.69
CA GLU A 97 11.48 -10.32 -14.93
C GLU A 97 10.28 -9.62 -15.56
N LYS A 98 9.10 -10.26 -15.53
CA LYS A 98 7.82 -9.67 -15.95
C LYS A 98 7.46 -8.38 -15.21
N VAL A 99 7.77 -8.29 -13.91
CA VAL A 99 7.48 -7.10 -13.11
C VAL A 99 8.47 -5.99 -13.44
N LYS A 100 9.73 -6.32 -13.71
CA LYS A 100 10.72 -5.36 -14.21
C LYS A 100 10.30 -4.80 -15.57
N GLU A 101 9.89 -5.64 -16.51
CA GLU A 101 9.38 -5.23 -17.82
C GLU A 101 8.17 -4.30 -17.69
N GLN A 102 7.19 -4.66 -16.85
CA GLN A 102 6.04 -3.78 -16.57
C GLN A 102 6.49 -2.42 -16.02
N MET A 103 7.45 -2.40 -15.08
CA MET A 103 8.00 -1.16 -14.53
C MET A 103 8.74 -0.32 -15.57
N GLU A 104 9.47 -0.95 -16.49
CA GLU A 104 10.11 -0.27 -17.62
C GLU A 104 9.08 0.37 -18.55
N TYR A 105 7.99 -0.33 -18.89
CA TYR A 105 6.91 0.28 -19.67
C TYR A 105 6.26 1.47 -18.96
N TYR A 106 6.08 1.42 -17.63
CA TYR A 106 5.59 2.57 -16.86
C TYR A 106 6.57 3.75 -16.88
N ILE A 107 7.88 3.49 -16.82
CA ILE A 107 8.92 4.52 -16.94
C ILE A 107 8.86 5.16 -18.33
N GLU A 108 8.84 4.34 -19.38
CA GLU A 108 8.76 4.82 -20.77
C GLU A 108 7.51 5.63 -21.03
N PHE A 109 6.36 5.17 -20.52
CA PHE A 109 5.11 5.89 -20.63
C PHE A 109 5.19 7.27 -19.96
N ASN A 110 5.72 7.34 -18.73
CA ASN A 110 5.89 8.60 -18.02
C ASN A 110 6.87 9.55 -18.73
N ASP A 111 7.96 9.02 -19.30
CA ASP A 111 8.90 9.80 -20.12
C ASP A 111 8.21 10.36 -21.37
N ILE A 112 7.39 9.56 -22.05
CA ILE A 112 6.59 10.00 -23.20
C ILE A 112 5.61 11.11 -22.79
N GLN A 113 4.90 10.95 -21.66
CA GLN A 113 3.99 11.99 -21.16
C GLN A 113 4.71 13.31 -20.86
N LEU A 114 5.89 13.24 -20.23
CA LEU A 114 6.67 14.43 -19.92
C LEU A 114 7.14 15.12 -21.21
N ASN A 115 7.66 14.36 -22.17
CA ASN A 115 8.09 14.90 -23.45
C ASN A 115 6.94 15.53 -24.24
N LYS A 116 5.74 14.93 -24.21
CA LYS A 116 4.54 15.52 -24.82
C LYS A 116 4.17 16.85 -24.18
N LYS A 117 4.28 17.00 -22.85
CA LYS A 117 4.05 18.28 -22.17
C LYS A 117 5.04 19.34 -22.62
N VAL A 118 6.33 19.01 -22.68
CA VAL A 118 7.39 19.93 -23.17
C VAL A 118 7.13 20.33 -24.63
N LEU A 119 6.76 19.38 -25.50
CA LEU A 119 6.43 19.68 -26.88
C LEU A 119 5.17 20.55 -27.02
N ALA A 120 4.17 20.36 -26.15
CA ALA A 120 2.97 21.21 -26.12
C ALA A 120 3.30 22.64 -25.69
N GLU A 121 4.18 22.84 -24.71
CA GLU A 121 4.69 24.15 -24.31
C GLU A 121 5.43 24.84 -25.46
N LYS A 122 6.35 24.14 -26.12
CA LYS A 122 7.05 24.65 -27.31
C LYS A 122 6.11 24.98 -28.46
N LEU A 123 5.07 24.16 -28.67
CA LEU A 123 4.05 24.44 -29.69
C LEU A 123 3.30 25.74 -29.36
N ASN A 124 2.97 25.96 -28.09
CA ASN A 124 2.32 27.19 -27.63
C ASN A 124 3.25 28.41 -27.79
N GLU A 125 4.54 28.28 -27.55
CA GLU A 125 5.54 29.33 -27.78
C GLU A 125 5.65 29.69 -29.26
N ILE A 126 5.78 28.70 -30.14
CA ILE A 126 5.85 28.92 -31.58
C ILE A 126 4.52 29.51 -32.10
N SER A 127 3.38 29.07 -31.56
CA SER A 127 2.08 29.66 -31.87
C SER A 127 1.91 31.11 -31.39
N LYS A 128 2.75 31.61 -30.47
CA LYS A 128 2.80 33.04 -30.15
C LYS A 128 3.60 33.81 -31.21
N LEU A 129 4.64 33.20 -31.77
CA LEU A 129 5.44 33.81 -32.85
C LEU A 129 4.63 33.99 -34.14
N THR A 130 3.63 33.13 -34.39
CA THR A 130 2.69 33.34 -35.52
C THR A 130 1.77 34.54 -35.35
N LYS A 131 1.71 35.14 -34.15
CA LYS A 131 0.94 36.35 -33.85
C LYS A 131 1.80 37.62 -33.85
N ASP A 132 3.11 37.48 -34.07
CA ASP A 132 4.03 38.61 -34.21
C ASP A 132 3.74 39.32 -35.54
N SER A 133 3.76 40.66 -35.55
CA SER A 133 3.53 41.43 -36.77
C SER A 133 4.50 41.05 -37.88
N ARG A 134 5.75 40.70 -37.54
CA ARG A 134 6.77 40.24 -38.50
C ARG A 134 6.36 38.97 -39.26
N TYR A 135 5.48 38.14 -38.70
CA TYR A 135 5.01 36.91 -39.35
C TYR A 135 4.22 37.17 -40.63
N GLU A 136 3.53 38.30 -40.74
CA GLU A 136 2.77 38.66 -41.94
C GLU A 136 3.64 39.33 -43.01
N TYR A 137 4.62 40.14 -42.60
CA TYR A 137 5.40 40.99 -43.51
C TYR A 137 6.77 40.42 -43.90
N GLU A 138 7.41 39.62 -43.06
CA GLU A 138 8.73 39.03 -43.32
C GLU A 138 8.60 37.57 -43.79
N SER A 139 8.82 37.33 -45.08
CA SER A 139 8.76 36.00 -45.70
C SER A 139 9.69 34.98 -45.00
N ASP A 140 10.92 35.39 -44.67
CA ASP A 140 11.92 34.48 -44.11
C ASP A 140 11.58 34.09 -42.67
N PHE A 141 11.10 35.04 -41.88
CA PHE A 141 10.59 34.78 -40.53
C PHE A 141 9.36 33.85 -40.56
N LYS A 142 8.43 34.08 -41.49
CA LYS A 142 7.26 33.20 -41.69
C LYS A 142 7.65 31.76 -42.03
N LYS A 143 8.62 31.58 -42.94
CA LYS A 143 9.14 30.26 -43.30
C LYS A 143 9.78 29.56 -42.11
N ASP A 144 10.64 30.24 -41.36
CA ASP A 144 11.30 29.67 -40.18
C ASP A 144 10.30 29.23 -39.09
N VAL A 145 9.31 30.06 -38.79
CA VAL A 145 8.25 29.73 -37.82
C VAL A 145 7.43 28.53 -38.30
N ASN A 146 7.09 28.44 -39.59
CA ASN A 146 6.36 27.30 -40.13
C ASN A 146 7.14 26.00 -40.08
N ILE A 147 8.44 26.02 -40.43
CA ILE A 147 9.33 24.86 -40.32
C ILE A 147 9.37 24.36 -38.88
N LYS A 148 9.53 25.27 -37.91
CA LYS A 148 9.53 24.94 -36.47
C LYS A 148 8.20 24.34 -36.03
N LEU A 149 7.08 24.90 -36.49
CA LEU A 149 5.73 24.45 -36.15
C LEU A 149 5.45 23.05 -36.70
N GLU A 150 5.86 22.79 -37.95
CA GLU A 150 5.74 21.48 -38.59
C GLU A 150 6.62 20.44 -37.89
N ALA A 151 7.89 20.76 -37.60
CA ALA A 151 8.79 19.86 -36.87
C ALA A 151 8.21 19.46 -35.50
N VAL A 152 7.67 20.41 -34.73
CA VAL A 152 7.05 20.10 -33.42
C VAL A 152 5.79 19.25 -33.58
N LYS A 153 4.96 19.50 -34.60
CA LYS A 153 3.79 18.67 -34.88
C LYS A 153 4.17 17.22 -35.23
N THR A 154 5.19 17.04 -36.07
CA THR A 154 5.71 15.71 -36.43
C THR A 154 6.20 14.97 -35.18
N LEU A 155 7.02 15.61 -34.34
CA LEU A 155 7.47 15.03 -33.08
C LEU A 155 6.30 14.67 -32.14
N ILE A 156 5.27 15.51 -32.04
CA ILE A 156 4.08 15.17 -31.23
C ILE A 156 3.37 13.93 -31.79
N SER A 157 3.28 13.79 -33.12
CA SER A 157 2.65 12.62 -33.74
C SER A 157 3.45 11.33 -33.51
N GLU A 158 4.78 11.38 -33.61
CA GLU A 158 5.68 10.27 -33.29
C GLU A 158 5.55 9.86 -31.81
N MET A 159 5.50 10.84 -30.90
CA MET A 159 5.34 10.56 -29.48
C MET A 159 3.97 9.94 -29.16
N LYS A 160 2.90 10.33 -29.87
CA LYS A 160 1.59 9.67 -29.76
C LYS A 160 1.61 8.23 -30.28
N GLN A 161 2.35 7.95 -31.35
CA GLN A 161 2.52 6.58 -31.85
C GLN A 161 3.27 5.72 -30.84
N LYS A 162 4.40 6.21 -30.31
CA LYS A 162 5.17 5.52 -29.27
C LYS A 162 4.32 5.27 -28.01
N GLU A 163 3.54 6.26 -27.59
CA GLU A 163 2.60 6.11 -26.48
C GLU A 163 1.59 4.99 -26.72
N SER A 164 1.02 4.89 -27.92
CA SER A 164 0.07 3.83 -28.25
C SER A 164 0.69 2.45 -28.17
N VAL A 165 1.93 2.29 -28.62
CA VAL A 165 2.66 1.02 -28.56
C VAL A 165 2.94 0.63 -27.10
N VAL A 166 3.48 1.56 -26.31
CA VAL A 166 3.77 1.33 -24.89
C VAL A 166 2.47 1.03 -24.12
N ARG A 167 1.38 1.71 -24.44
CA ARG A 167 0.07 1.51 -23.80
C ARG A 167 -0.56 0.16 -24.12
N GLN A 168 -0.32 -0.40 -25.31
CA GLN A 168 -0.79 -1.75 -25.65
C GLN A 168 -0.07 -2.83 -24.84
N ASN A 169 1.18 -2.58 -24.46
CA ASN A 169 2.00 -3.51 -23.67
C ASN A 169 1.86 -3.28 -22.15
N LEU A 170 1.27 -2.16 -21.74
CA LEU A 170 0.99 -1.84 -20.34
C LEU A 170 -0.18 -2.66 -19.83
N GLU A 171 0.10 -3.55 -18.88
CA GLU A 171 -0.93 -4.30 -18.17
C GLU A 171 -1.52 -3.43 -17.04
N GLU A 172 -2.72 -2.86 -17.27
CA GLU A 172 -3.48 -2.14 -16.24
C GLU A 172 -4.50 -3.10 -15.57
N PRO A 173 -4.60 -3.18 -14.23
CA PRO A 173 -3.82 -2.47 -13.22
C PRO A 173 -2.44 -3.11 -12.95
N PHE A 174 -1.51 -2.28 -12.48
CA PHE A 174 -0.16 -2.70 -12.06
C PHE A 174 -0.23 -3.87 -11.07
N ILE A 175 0.74 -4.79 -11.12
CA ILE A 175 0.70 -6.06 -10.38
C ILE A 175 0.43 -5.87 -8.88
N VAL A 176 1.07 -4.88 -8.24
CA VAL A 176 0.87 -4.59 -6.81
C VAL A 176 -0.55 -4.11 -6.52
N GLN A 177 -1.11 -3.27 -7.39
CA GLN A 177 -2.50 -2.81 -7.27
C GLN A 177 -3.50 -3.95 -7.49
N ARG A 178 -3.22 -4.83 -8.45
CA ARG A 178 -4.03 -6.02 -8.71
C ARG A 178 -4.06 -6.95 -7.49
N ILE A 179 -2.92 -7.19 -6.86
CA ILE A 179 -2.81 -8.01 -5.66
C ILE A 179 -3.57 -7.34 -4.50
N ASN A 180 -3.43 -6.03 -4.31
CA ASN A 180 -4.21 -5.28 -3.31
C ASN A 180 -5.72 -5.44 -3.52
N ASN A 181 -6.21 -5.28 -4.75
CA ASN A 181 -7.63 -5.49 -5.07
C ASN A 181 -8.08 -6.93 -4.77
N ASN A 182 -7.22 -7.92 -4.99
CA ASN A 182 -7.53 -9.32 -4.66
C ASN A 182 -7.55 -9.55 -3.14
N ILE A 183 -6.64 -8.94 -2.38
CA ILE A 183 -6.65 -8.96 -0.92
C ILE A 183 -7.95 -8.34 -0.38
N GLU A 184 -8.36 -7.18 -0.89
CA GLU A 184 -9.62 -6.54 -0.52
C GLU A 184 -10.84 -7.42 -0.81
N LYS A 185 -10.86 -8.08 -1.98
CA LYS A 185 -11.90 -9.07 -2.30
C LYS A 185 -11.91 -10.22 -1.30
N LYS A 186 -10.74 -10.73 -0.87
CA LYS A 186 -10.66 -11.79 0.14
C LYS A 186 -11.13 -11.34 1.51
N VAL A 187 -10.80 -10.11 1.92
CA VAL A 187 -11.32 -9.49 3.15
C VAL A 187 -12.85 -9.40 3.08
N PHE A 188 -13.39 -8.90 1.97
CA PHE A 188 -14.84 -8.82 1.76
C PHE A 188 -15.51 -10.20 1.80
N GLN A 189 -14.90 -11.22 1.18
CA GLN A 189 -15.38 -12.60 1.22
C GLN A 189 -15.40 -13.16 2.64
N LEU A 190 -14.36 -12.92 3.44
CA LEU A 190 -14.29 -13.32 4.84
C LEU A 190 -15.34 -12.62 5.70
N GLU A 191 -15.55 -11.32 5.49
CA GLU A 191 -16.59 -10.55 6.18
C GLU A 191 -17.99 -11.06 5.82
N ASN A 192 -18.27 -11.28 4.53
CA ASN A 192 -19.57 -11.78 4.08
C ASN A 192 -19.84 -13.20 4.60
N LEU A 193 -18.84 -14.08 4.53
CA LEU A 193 -18.92 -15.44 5.05
C LEU A 193 -19.23 -15.43 6.56
N SER A 194 -18.61 -14.53 7.32
CA SER A 194 -18.87 -14.36 8.75
C SER A 194 -20.30 -13.86 9.02
N ARG A 195 -20.83 -12.98 8.17
CA ARG A 195 -22.24 -12.52 8.26
C ARG A 195 -23.22 -13.66 7.94
N GLU A 196 -22.95 -14.45 6.91
CA GLU A 196 -23.81 -15.56 6.49
C GLU A 196 -23.87 -16.68 7.53
N HIS A 197 -22.73 -16.98 8.18
CA HIS A 197 -22.69 -17.92 9.31
C HIS A 197 -23.50 -17.40 10.51
N LYS A 198 -23.39 -16.11 10.85
CA LYS A 198 -24.23 -15.48 11.90
C LYS A 198 -25.72 -15.54 11.59
N LEU A 199 -26.08 -15.47 10.31
CA LEU A 199 -27.45 -15.64 9.84
C LEU A 199 -27.88 -17.11 9.71
N ARG A 200 -27.04 -18.06 10.15
CA ARG A 200 -27.26 -19.52 10.07
C ARG A 200 -27.57 -20.01 8.65
N LYS A 201 -27.06 -19.32 7.63
CA LYS A 201 -27.23 -19.68 6.21
C LYS A 201 -26.20 -20.70 5.72
N VAL A 202 -25.13 -20.88 6.47
CA VAL A 202 -23.99 -21.75 6.15
C VAL A 202 -23.69 -22.61 7.36
N ASP A 203 -23.49 -23.91 7.13
CA ASP A 203 -23.13 -24.87 8.18
C ASP A 203 -21.76 -24.56 8.79
N HIS A 204 -21.59 -24.85 10.08
CA HIS A 204 -20.35 -24.58 10.82
C HIS A 204 -19.11 -25.20 10.17
N ASP A 205 -19.20 -26.46 9.72
CA ASP A 205 -18.10 -27.16 9.07
C ASP A 205 -17.69 -26.51 7.74
N THR A 206 -18.69 -26.05 6.97
CA THR A 206 -18.48 -25.36 5.70
C THR A 206 -17.89 -23.98 5.94
N PHE A 207 -18.36 -23.27 6.96
CA PHE A 207 -17.82 -21.98 7.40
C PHE A 207 -16.34 -22.10 7.78
N LYS A 208 -15.99 -23.08 8.63
CA LYS A 208 -14.62 -23.28 9.10
C LYS A 208 -13.65 -23.55 7.95
N LYS A 209 -14.02 -24.47 7.04
CA LYS A 209 -13.22 -24.79 5.84
C LYS A 209 -13.02 -23.60 4.92
N LEU A 210 -14.09 -22.83 4.65
CA LEU A 210 -14.00 -21.65 3.79
C LEU A 210 -13.23 -20.50 4.46
N LYS A 211 -13.39 -20.30 5.78
CA LYS A 211 -12.65 -19.29 6.55
C LYS A 211 -11.15 -19.57 6.52
N GLU A 212 -10.74 -20.82 6.76
CA GLU A 212 -9.33 -21.23 6.68
C GLU A 212 -8.77 -21.04 5.27
N LYS A 213 -9.51 -21.49 4.24
CA LYS A 213 -9.08 -21.33 2.84
C LYS A 213 -8.88 -19.87 2.45
N TYR A 214 -9.86 -19.00 2.75
CA TYR A 214 -9.73 -17.57 2.42
C TYR A 214 -8.68 -16.86 3.25
N LYS A 215 -8.46 -17.26 4.52
CA LYS A 215 -7.34 -16.76 5.34
C LYS A 215 -5.99 -17.13 4.71
N GLN A 216 -5.84 -18.38 4.25
CA GLN A 216 -4.62 -18.84 3.60
C GLN A 216 -4.37 -18.12 2.27
N GLU A 217 -5.36 -18.06 1.38
CA GLU A 217 -5.25 -17.34 0.11
C GLU A 217 -4.93 -15.85 0.30
N LYS A 218 -5.53 -15.22 1.33
CA LYS A 218 -5.20 -13.84 1.69
C LYS A 218 -3.73 -13.71 2.13
N PHE A 219 -3.25 -14.61 2.97
CA PHE A 219 -1.87 -14.61 3.46
C PHE A 219 -0.84 -14.80 2.34
N GLU A 220 -1.13 -15.70 1.39
CA GLU A 220 -0.30 -15.91 0.20
C GLU A 220 -0.20 -14.64 -0.65
N LEU A 221 -1.34 -13.96 -0.90
CA LEU A 221 -1.37 -12.69 -1.62
C LEU A 221 -0.64 -11.56 -0.88
N GLU A 222 -0.76 -11.49 0.45
CA GLU A 222 -0.05 -10.51 1.27
C GLU A 222 1.47 -10.74 1.23
N THR A 223 1.90 -11.99 1.26
CA THR A 223 3.31 -12.38 1.16
C THR A 223 3.87 -12.00 -0.21
N GLU A 224 3.19 -12.37 -1.29
CA GLU A 224 3.58 -12.01 -2.66
C GLU A 224 3.71 -10.50 -2.84
N ARG A 225 2.73 -9.73 -2.34
CA ARG A 225 2.77 -8.27 -2.37
C ARG A 225 4.01 -7.74 -1.65
N ASP A 226 4.29 -8.23 -0.44
CA ASP A 226 5.37 -7.72 0.39
C ASP A 226 6.74 -8.07 -0.20
N GLU A 227 6.89 -9.25 -0.81
CA GLU A 227 8.06 -9.65 -1.58
C GLU A 227 8.29 -8.73 -2.78
N LEU A 228 7.24 -8.47 -3.57
CA LEU A 228 7.32 -7.55 -4.71
C LEU A 228 7.70 -6.13 -4.29
N ILE A 229 7.04 -5.57 -3.26
CA ILE A 229 7.36 -4.23 -2.74
C ILE A 229 8.80 -4.18 -2.25
N THR A 230 9.27 -5.24 -1.60
CA THR A 230 10.64 -5.34 -1.10
C THR A 230 11.64 -5.37 -2.26
N GLY A 231 11.41 -6.20 -3.28
CA GLY A 231 12.23 -6.23 -4.49
C GLY A 231 12.26 -4.89 -5.22
N MET A 232 11.12 -4.20 -5.32
CA MET A 232 11.05 -2.87 -5.94
C MET A 232 11.87 -1.84 -5.14
N LYS A 233 11.85 -1.90 -3.80
CA LYS A 233 12.67 -1.03 -2.95
C LYS A 233 14.17 -1.28 -3.13
N PHE A 234 14.59 -2.52 -3.29
CA PHE A 234 15.99 -2.83 -3.61
C PHE A 234 16.40 -2.23 -4.94
N TRP A 235 15.57 -2.39 -5.97
CA TRP A 235 15.88 -1.78 -7.27
C TRP A 235 15.93 -0.25 -7.20
N ILE A 236 15.05 0.38 -6.42
CA ILE A 236 15.12 1.83 -6.15
C ILE A 236 16.43 2.20 -5.45
N GLN A 237 16.93 1.37 -4.52
CA GLN A 237 18.22 1.57 -3.88
C GLN A 237 19.38 1.45 -4.87
N ASP A 238 19.37 0.44 -5.75
CA ASP A 238 20.38 0.26 -6.80
C ASP A 238 20.44 1.48 -7.71
N LEU A 239 19.29 1.99 -8.18
CA LEU A 239 19.24 3.21 -8.98
C LEU A 239 19.74 4.45 -8.22
N LYS A 240 19.55 4.52 -6.89
CA LYS A 240 20.10 5.60 -6.06
C LYS A 240 21.61 5.50 -5.93
N MET A 241 22.16 4.29 -5.83
CA MET A 241 23.61 4.05 -5.83
C MET A 241 24.22 4.42 -7.18
N GLU A 242 23.64 3.95 -8.28
CA GLU A 242 24.07 4.30 -9.65
C GLU A 242 24.05 5.82 -9.88
N LYS A 243 23.01 6.52 -9.38
CA LYS A 243 22.96 7.98 -9.43
C LYS A 243 24.10 8.64 -8.65
N ALA A 244 24.47 8.10 -7.49
CA ALA A 244 25.57 8.62 -6.67
C ALA A 244 26.93 8.40 -7.35
N GLU A 245 27.11 7.24 -8.00
CA GLU A 245 28.28 6.91 -8.82
C GLU A 245 28.40 7.87 -10.01
N LEU A 246 27.35 8.02 -10.82
CA LEU A 246 27.32 8.99 -11.93
C LEU A 246 27.60 10.42 -11.47
N SER A 247 27.08 10.81 -10.31
CA SER A 247 27.38 12.13 -9.75
C SER A 247 28.85 12.27 -9.33
N SER A 248 29.50 11.19 -8.92
CA SER A 248 30.90 11.16 -8.53
C SER A 248 31.79 11.19 -9.77
N GLU A 249 31.47 10.40 -10.79
CA GLU A 249 32.11 10.44 -12.11
C GLU A 249 32.03 11.81 -12.76
N ARG A 250 30.86 12.47 -12.69
CA ARG A 250 30.72 13.85 -13.17
C ARG A 250 31.65 14.83 -12.44
N LYS A 251 31.85 14.68 -11.12
CA LYS A 251 32.80 15.50 -10.36
C LYS A 251 34.25 15.20 -10.76
N LEU A 252 34.58 13.93 -11.03
CA LEU A 252 35.89 13.56 -11.57
C LEU A 252 36.12 14.15 -12.96
N ASN A 253 35.13 14.11 -13.85
CA ASN A 253 35.20 14.75 -15.18
C ASN A 253 35.46 16.27 -15.06
N LYS A 254 34.81 16.94 -14.10
CA LYS A 254 35.13 18.35 -13.77
C LYS A 254 36.57 18.50 -13.29
N GLY A 255 37.05 17.63 -12.40
CA GLY A 255 38.44 17.62 -11.95
C GLY A 255 39.44 17.46 -13.09
N ARG A 256 39.23 16.50 -13.99
CA ARG A 256 40.06 16.27 -15.19
C ARG A 256 40.13 17.49 -16.09
N TYR A 257 39.00 18.19 -16.28
CA TYR A 257 38.97 19.44 -17.03
C TYR A 257 39.80 20.54 -16.36
N HIS A 258 39.70 20.70 -15.03
CA HIS A 258 40.49 21.69 -14.28
C HIS A 258 41.99 21.38 -14.30
N SER A 259 42.35 20.09 -14.28
CA SER A 259 43.73 19.60 -14.45
C SER A 259 44.22 19.64 -15.91
N LYS A 260 43.38 20.05 -16.87
CA LYS A 260 43.67 20.07 -18.32
C LYS A 260 44.02 18.69 -18.90
N GLU A 261 43.51 17.62 -18.31
CA GLU A 261 43.65 16.25 -18.82
C GLU A 261 42.72 15.97 -20.00
N ILE A 262 41.62 16.72 -20.10
CA ILE A 262 40.62 16.63 -21.18
C ILE A 262 40.39 18.01 -21.78
N THR A 263 39.97 18.03 -23.05
CA THR A 263 39.63 19.27 -23.76
C THR A 263 38.29 19.85 -23.31
N GLU A 264 38.05 21.13 -23.62
CA GLU A 264 36.79 21.81 -23.33
C GLU A 264 35.60 21.18 -24.08
N GLU A 265 35.81 20.74 -25.33
CA GLU A 265 34.81 20.05 -26.13
C GLU A 265 34.43 18.68 -25.54
N GLU A 266 35.42 17.89 -25.12
CA GLU A 266 35.21 16.61 -24.43
C GLU A 266 34.50 16.80 -23.09
N PHE A 267 34.90 17.81 -22.31
CA PHE A 267 34.27 18.15 -21.04
C PHE A 267 32.79 18.47 -21.23
N HIS A 268 32.44 19.36 -22.17
CA HIS A 268 31.06 19.74 -22.42
C HIS A 268 30.21 18.58 -22.94
N THR A 269 30.77 17.71 -23.77
CA THR A 269 30.07 16.52 -24.27
C THR A 269 29.75 15.56 -23.14
N ASN A 270 30.76 15.23 -22.32
CA ASN A 270 30.60 14.34 -21.17
C ASN A 270 29.66 14.93 -20.12
N ASP A 271 29.73 16.23 -19.82
CA ASP A 271 28.87 16.86 -18.81
C ASP A 271 27.39 16.84 -19.24
N LYS A 272 27.10 17.07 -20.52
CA LYS A 272 25.74 16.91 -21.09
C LYS A 272 25.25 15.48 -20.99
N GLU A 273 26.11 14.50 -21.26
CA GLU A 273 25.77 13.08 -21.14
C GLU A 273 25.46 12.70 -19.68
N PHE A 274 26.31 13.10 -18.73
CA PHE A 274 26.06 12.90 -17.31
C PHE A 274 24.75 13.55 -16.85
N ASP A 275 24.45 14.77 -17.32
CA ASP A 275 23.18 15.44 -17.02
C ASP A 275 21.97 14.65 -17.52
N LEU A 276 22.06 14.09 -18.73
CA LEU A 276 20.98 13.29 -19.31
C LEU A 276 20.78 11.99 -18.53
N ARG A 277 21.86 11.27 -18.21
CA ARG A 277 21.81 10.02 -17.43
C ARG A 277 21.27 10.27 -16.01
N LEU A 278 21.74 11.31 -15.32
CA LEU A 278 21.26 11.68 -13.99
C LEU A 278 19.77 12.03 -13.98
N LYS A 279 19.29 12.78 -14.99
CA LYS A 279 17.86 13.08 -15.14
C LYS A 279 17.05 11.82 -15.40
N LYS A 280 17.52 10.93 -16.27
CA LYS A 280 16.85 9.65 -16.57
C LYS A 280 16.71 8.80 -15.29
N ASN A 281 17.80 8.58 -14.55
CA ASN A 281 17.76 7.81 -13.31
C ASN A 281 16.88 8.47 -12.24
N GLN A 282 16.85 9.81 -12.18
CA GLN A 282 15.94 10.52 -11.28
C GLN A 282 14.45 10.32 -11.62
N THR A 283 14.10 10.28 -12.91
CA THR A 283 12.72 9.99 -13.35
C THR A 283 12.34 8.53 -13.10
N LYS A 284 13.26 7.59 -13.34
CA LYS A 284 13.07 6.17 -12.99
C LYS A 284 12.75 6.02 -11.51
N ILE A 285 13.62 6.55 -10.62
CA ILE A 285 13.42 6.49 -9.17
C ILE A 285 12.05 7.06 -8.77
N LYS A 286 11.67 8.22 -9.32
CA LYS A 286 10.36 8.85 -9.01
C LYS A 286 9.17 7.98 -9.45
N THR A 287 9.25 7.38 -10.64
CA THR A 287 8.20 6.50 -11.16
C THR A 287 8.07 5.26 -10.30
N LEU A 288 9.19 4.62 -9.94
CA LEU A 288 9.15 3.43 -9.09
C LEU A 288 8.66 3.75 -7.68
N ASP A 289 9.10 4.86 -7.08
CA ASP A 289 8.61 5.34 -5.78
C ASP A 289 7.09 5.58 -5.81
N GLN A 290 6.50 5.96 -6.94
CA GLN A 290 5.05 6.11 -7.10
C GLN A 290 4.33 4.76 -7.20
N LEU A 291 4.91 3.78 -7.90
CA LEU A 291 4.31 2.44 -8.06
C LEU A 291 4.38 1.60 -6.78
N THR A 292 5.31 1.91 -5.87
CA THR A 292 5.44 1.24 -4.56
C THR A 292 4.53 1.78 -3.45
N LYS A 293 3.76 2.84 -3.72
CA LYS A 293 2.82 3.45 -2.77
C LYS A 293 1.43 2.88 -2.92
#